data_AF-A0A445MYA8-F1
#
_entry.id   AF-A0A445MYA8-F1
#
_cell.length_a   1.000
_cell.length_b   1.000
_cell.length_c   1.000
_cell.angle_alpha   90.00
_cell.angle_beta   90.00
_cell.angle_gamma   90.00
#
_symmetry.space_group_name_H-M   'P 1'
#
loop_
_entity.id
_entity.type
_entity.pdbx_description
1 polymer ?
#
loop_
_entity_poly.entity_id
_entity_poly.type
_entity_poly.pdbx_seq_one_letter_code
_entity_poly.pdbx_strand_id
1 'polypeptide(L)'
;MTAYELLTKNLEDIHVMLKDHGCLLNCLKEGGDTPVLRQCVSVCPHKQKLKETLLEAIQVLEESRKAFRSKQLEALRKKLIEVLAEIA
;
A
#
# COMPACT_ATOMS: atom_id res chain seq x y z
N MET A 1 -2.72 28.61 8.18
CA MET A 1 -1.55 28.25 7.37
C MET A 1 -1.01 29.49 6.72
N THR A 2 0.22 29.87 7.05
CA THR A 2 0.93 30.98 6.43
C THR A 2 1.62 30.55 5.14
N ALA A 3 2.00 31.50 4.27
CA ALA A 3 2.73 31.20 3.04
C ALA A 3 4.08 30.51 3.32
N TYR A 4 4.72 30.85 4.44
CA TYR A 4 5.97 30.23 4.89
C TYR A 4 5.76 28.75 5.26
N GLU A 5 4.72 28.43 6.03
CA GLU A 5 4.39 27.04 6.39
C GLU A 5 4.08 26.19 5.16
N LEU A 6 3.42 26.76 4.15
CA LEU A 6 3.14 26.08 2.88
C LEU A 6 4.42 25.79 2.09
N LEU A 7 5.34 26.75 2.00
CA LEU A 7 6.61 26.59 1.31
C LEU A 7 7.51 25.55 1.99
N THR A 8 7.57 25.56 3.32
CA THR A 8 8.29 24.57 4.11
C THR A 8 7.76 23.16 3.84
N LYS A 9 6.44 22.99 3.87
CA LYS A 9 5.80 21.70 3.56
C LYS A 9 6.12 21.24 2.13
N ASN A 10 6.04 22.14 1.14
CA ASN A 10 6.37 21.79 -0.24
C ASN A 10 7.84 21.35 -0.40
N LEU A 11 8.77 22.01 0.31
CA LEU A 11 10.17 21.62 0.32
C LEU A 11 10.39 20.24 0.95
N GLU A 12 9.69 19.94 2.04
CA GLU A 12 9.70 18.61 2.66
C GLU A 12 9.16 17.54 1.71
N ASP A 13 8.04 17.80 1.04
CA ASP A 13 7.43 16.89 0.07
C ASP A 13 8.39 16.60 -1.11
N ILE A 14 9.06 17.64 -1.63
CA ILE A 14 10.08 17.48 -2.70
C ILE A 14 11.27 16.67 -2.19
N HIS A 15 11.71 16.90 -0.96
CA HIS A 15 12.84 16.17 -0.37
C HIS A 15 12.54 14.66 -0.23
N VAL A 16 11.32 14.32 0.21
CA VAL A 16 10.85 12.93 0.26
C VAL A 16 10.84 12.31 -1.14
N MET A 17 10.30 13.02 -2.14
CA MET A 17 10.26 12.53 -3.53
C MET A 17 11.67 12.29 -4.10
N LEU A 18 12.62 13.19 -3.83
CA LEU A 18 14.01 13.02 -4.27
C LEU A 18 14.69 11.83 -3.57
N LYS A 19 14.40 11.60 -2.29
CA LYS A 19 14.91 10.44 -1.55
C LYS A 19 14.38 9.13 -2.13
N ASP A 20 13.09 9.10 -2.50
CA ASP A 20 12.47 7.93 -3.14
C ASP A 20 13.14 7.65 -4.49
N HIS A 21 13.35 8.67 -5.33
CA HIS A 21 14.09 8.51 -6.58
C HIS A 21 15.54 8.03 -6.37
N GLY A 22 16.22 8.51 -5.33
CA GLY A 22 17.56 8.02 -4.97
C GLY A 22 17.57 6.53 -4.62
N CYS A 23 16.53 6.06 -3.92
CA CYS A 23 16.34 4.64 -3.64
C CYS A 23 16.14 3.84 -4.93
N LEU A 24 15.31 4.33 -5.87
CA LEU A 24 15.11 3.69 -7.18
C LEU A 24 16.42 3.53 -7.95
N LEU A 25 17.25 4.58 -7.98
CA LEU A 25 18.54 4.56 -8.67
C LEU A 25 19.51 3.54 -8.06
N ASN A 26 19.54 3.42 -6.73
CA ASN A 26 20.36 2.42 -6.05
C ASN A 26 19.88 0.99 -6.35
N CYS A 27 18.57 0.76 -6.35
CA CYS A 27 18.00 -0.53 -6.74
C CYS A 27 18.33 -0.91 -8.19
N LEU A 28 18.33 0.07 -9.10
CA LEU A 28 18.76 -0.13 -10.50
C LEU A 28 20.26 -0.40 -10.64
N LYS A 29 21.08 0.20 -9.77
CA LYS A 29 22.54 -0.03 -9.76
C LYS A 29 22.90 -1.44 -9.27
N GLU A 30 22.13 -1.96 -8.32
CA GLU A 30 22.39 -3.28 -7.70
C GLU A 30 21.81 -4.45 -8.50
N GLY A 31 20.79 -4.22 -9.35
CA GLY A 31 20.19 -5.25 -10.20
C GLY A 31 20.64 -5.18 -11.65
N GLY A 32 21.37 -6.20 -12.13
CA GLY A 32 21.59 -6.39 -13.55
C GLY A 32 20.31 -6.80 -14.29
N ASP A 33 19.98 -6.07 -15.36
CA ASP A 33 19.09 -6.37 -16.51
C ASP A 33 17.73 -7.08 -16.33
N THR A 34 17.17 -7.29 -15.14
CA THR A 34 15.76 -7.77 -15.01
C THR A 34 15.08 -7.33 -13.70
N PRO A 35 13.74 -7.36 -13.63
CA PRO A 35 12.90 -6.20 -13.36
C PRO A 35 12.82 -5.84 -11.86
N VAL A 36 13.86 -5.18 -11.33
CA VAL A 36 13.88 -4.66 -9.94
C VAL A 36 12.78 -3.61 -9.67
N LEU A 37 12.16 -3.08 -10.73
CA LEU A 37 11.02 -2.16 -10.63
C LEU A 37 9.77 -2.76 -9.94
N ARG A 38 9.64 -4.09 -9.80
CA ARG A 38 8.53 -4.67 -9.01
C ARG A 38 8.69 -4.43 -7.50
N GLN A 39 9.91 -4.30 -7.02
CA GLN A 39 10.19 -4.21 -5.58
C GLN A 39 10.08 -2.77 -5.06
N CYS A 40 10.28 -1.76 -5.92
CA CYS A 40 10.15 -0.36 -5.53
C CYS A 40 8.70 0.16 -5.42
N VAL A 41 7.73 -0.53 -6.03
CA VAL A 41 6.30 -0.21 -5.84
C VAL A 41 5.80 -0.65 -4.43
N SER A 42 6.66 -1.31 -3.64
CA SER A 42 6.33 -1.76 -2.28
C SER A 42 6.14 -0.62 -1.27
N VAL A 43 6.72 0.57 -1.51
CA VAL A 43 6.60 1.74 -0.62
C VAL A 43 5.59 2.76 -1.15
N CYS A 44 4.63 2.34 -1.98
CA CYS A 44 3.52 3.22 -2.30
C CYS A 44 2.62 3.36 -1.06
N PRO A 45 2.48 4.55 -0.43
CA PRO A 45 1.65 4.71 0.76
C PRO A 45 0.18 4.36 0.48
N HIS A 46 -0.28 4.48 -0.77
CA HIS A 46 -1.62 4.05 -1.17
C HIS A 46 -1.75 2.52 -1.18
N LYS A 47 -0.70 1.79 -1.56
CA LYS A 47 -0.68 0.31 -1.52
C LYS A 47 -0.70 -0.18 -0.08
N GLN A 48 0.06 0.45 0.81
CA GLN A 48 0.04 0.13 2.24
C GLN A 48 -1.33 0.42 2.86
N LYS A 49 -1.89 1.63 2.62
CA LYS A 49 -3.22 2.00 3.09
C LYS A 49 -4.30 1.06 2.57
N LEU A 50 -4.23 0.68 1.28
CA LEU A 50 -5.15 -0.29 0.69
C LEU A 50 -5.05 -1.66 1.37
N LYS A 51 -3.83 -2.13 1.67
CA LYS A 51 -3.60 -3.38 2.40
C LYS A 51 -4.20 -3.34 3.80
N GLU A 52 -3.95 -2.26 4.54
CA GLU A 52 -4.50 -2.05 5.88
C GLU A 52 -6.04 -2.02 5.86
N THR A 53 -6.64 -1.25 4.95
CA THR A 53 -8.10 -1.19 4.78
C THR A 53 -8.70 -2.55 4.36
N LEU A 54 -8.00 -3.32 3.52
CA LEU A 54 -8.45 -4.67 3.13
C LEU A 54 -8.45 -5.63 4.32
N LEU A 55 -7.42 -5.58 5.18
CA LEU A 55 -7.35 -6.40 6.39
C LEU A 55 -8.48 -6.06 7.36
N GLU A 56 -8.74 -4.77 7.59
CA GLU A 56 -9.86 -4.30 8.43
C GLU A 56 -11.21 -4.78 7.86
N ALA A 57 -11.42 -4.64 6.55
CA ALA A 57 -12.63 -5.11 5.89
C ALA A 57 -12.83 -6.62 6.06
N ILE A 58 -11.77 -7.42 5.88
CA ILE A 58 -11.81 -8.88 6.09
C ILE A 58 -12.19 -9.21 7.53
N GLN A 59 -11.65 -8.48 8.51
CA GLN A 59 -11.95 -8.69 9.92
C GLN A 59 -13.41 -8.37 10.25
N VAL A 60 -13.92 -7.21 9.81
CA VAL A 60 -15.33 -6.83 10.02
C VAL A 60 -16.28 -7.81 9.32
N LEU A 61 -15.93 -8.29 8.13
CA LEU A 61 -16.71 -9.32 7.42
C LEU A 61 -16.73 -10.64 8.18
N GLU A 62 -15.63 -11.03 8.81
CA GLU A 62 -15.55 -12.25 9.63
C GLU A 62 -16.43 -12.16 10.89
N GLU A 63 -16.40 -11.02 11.57
CA GLU A 63 -17.24 -10.75 12.74
C GLU A 63 -18.73 -10.72 12.36
N SER A 64 -19.04 -10.07 11.24
CA SER A 64 -20.40 -10.02 10.67
C SER A 64 -20.87 -11.42 10.23
N ARG A 65 -20.00 -12.23 9.63
CA ARG A 65 -20.31 -13.63 9.27
C ARG A 65 -20.68 -14.44 10.52
N LYS A 66 -19.93 -14.31 11.62
CA LYS A 66 -20.24 -15.01 12.88
C LYS A 66 -21.61 -14.63 13.43
N ALA A 67 -21.99 -13.36 13.31
CA ALA A 67 -23.28 -12.85 13.77
C ALA A 67 -24.46 -13.24 12.87
N PHE A 68 -24.28 -13.27 11.55
CA PHE A 68 -25.38 -13.42 10.58
C PHE A 68 -25.39 -14.77 9.83
N ARG A 69 -24.34 -15.59 9.92
CA ARG A 69 -24.15 -16.84 9.16
C ARG A 69 -24.36 -16.70 7.64
N SER A 70 -24.08 -15.52 7.08
CA SER A 70 -24.29 -15.24 5.66
C SER A 70 -23.24 -15.93 4.79
N LYS A 71 -23.71 -16.74 3.83
CA LYS A 71 -22.86 -17.38 2.81
C LYS A 71 -22.21 -16.37 1.84
N GLN A 72 -22.87 -15.23 1.61
CA GLN A 72 -22.34 -14.18 0.74
C GLN A 72 -21.17 -13.44 1.39
N LEU A 73 -21.24 -13.18 2.71
CA LEU A 73 -20.13 -12.59 3.46
C LEU A 73 -18.90 -13.50 3.49
N GLU A 74 -19.11 -14.81 3.60
CA GLU A 74 -18.01 -15.78 3.55
C GLU A 74 -17.31 -15.83 2.18
N ALA A 75 -18.10 -15.81 1.09
CA ALA A 75 -17.55 -15.77 -0.26
C ALA A 75 -16.75 -14.48 -0.50
N LEU A 76 -17.26 -13.34 -0.03
CA LEU A 76 -16.56 -12.06 -0.14
C LEU A 76 -15.26 -12.05 0.68
N ARG A 77 -15.27 -12.59 1.91
CA ARG A 77 -14.07 -12.72 2.75
C ARG A 77 -12.97 -13.50 2.05
N LYS A 78 -13.30 -14.67 1.49
CA LYS A 78 -12.33 -15.52 0.77
C LYS A 78 -11.72 -14.80 -0.42
N LYS A 79 -12.54 -14.13 -1.24
CA LYS A 79 -12.07 -13.37 -2.40
C LYS A 79 -11.10 -12.25 -2.00
N LEU A 80 -11.38 -11.56 -0.90
CA LEU A 80 -10.51 -10.48 -0.41
C LEU A 80 -9.18 -11.03 0.15
N ILE A 81 -9.18 -12.21 0.79
CA ILE A 81 -7.96 -12.89 1.24
C ILE A 81 -7.08 -13.29 0.05
N GLU A 82 -7.68 -13.85 -1.01
CA GLU A 82 -6.95 -14.24 -2.23
C GLU A 82 -6.30 -13.03 -2.89
N VAL A 83 -7.04 -11.94 -3.09
CA VAL A 83 -6.50 -10.69 -3.63
C VAL A 83 -5.39 -10.12 -2.74
N LEU A 84 -5.51 -10.22 -1.42
CA LEU A 84 -4.46 -9.74 -0.52
C LEU A 84 -3.18 -10.58 -0.62
N ALA A 85 -3.29 -11.89 -0.86
CA ALA A 85 -2.16 -12.77 -1.08
C ALA A 85 -1.43 -12.49 -2.40
N GLU A 86 -2.13 -12.01 -3.43
CA GLU A 86 -1.54 -11.59 -4.72
C GLU A 86 -0.83 -10.22 -4.63
N ILE A 87 -1.25 -9.38 -3.69
CA ILE A 87 -0.70 -8.02 -3.49
C ILE A 87 0.52 -8.01 -2.55
N ALA A 88 0.59 -8.99 -1.64
CA ALA A 88 1.65 -9.18 -0.64
C ALA A 88 2.99 -9.58 -1.28
#